data_AF-A0A4R2ZSC6-F1
#
_entry.id   AF-A0A4R2ZSC6-F1
#
_cell.length_a   1.000
_cell.length_b   1.000
_cell.length_c   1.000
_cell.angle_alpha   90.00
_cell.angle_beta   90.00
_cell.angle_gamma   90.00
#
_symmetry.space_group_name_H-M   'P 1'
#
loop_
_entity.id
_entity.type
_entity.pdbx_description
1 polymer ?
#
loop_
_entity_poly.entity_id
_entity_poly.type
_entity_poly.pdbx_seq_one_letter_code
_entity_poly.pdbx_strand_id
1 'polypeptide(L)' 'MMDVRILDARLPACQLDEGAYWDAPTASLHWVDIIGRSVHRYWPGNLAHQTWAVSKEVSSA' A
#
# COMPACT_ATOMS: atom_id res chain seq x y z
N MET A 1 16.96 -2.71 20.19
CA MET A 1 15.49 -2.62 20.18
C MET A 1 15.10 -1.89 18.91
N MET A 2 14.38 -2.52 17.99
CA MET A 2 13.87 -1.84 16.80
C MET A 2 12.69 -0.98 17.20
N ASP A 3 12.75 0.27 16.80
CA ASP A 3 11.76 1.26 17.16
C ASP A 3 10.70 1.32 16.05
N VAL A 4 9.52 0.77 16.33
CA VAL A 4 8.43 0.75 15.35
C VAL A 4 7.73 2.11 15.40
N ARG A 5 7.59 2.72 14.22
CA ARG A 5 6.92 4.01 14.04
C ARG A 5 5.84 3.86 12.98
N ILE A 6 4.70 4.51 13.23
CA ILE A 6 3.69 4.71 12.19
C ILE A 6 4.31 5.63 11.14
N LEU A 7 4.29 5.19 9.88
CA LEU A 7 4.83 5.95 8.76
C LEU A 7 3.90 7.11 8.38
N ASP A 8 2.61 6.82 8.22
CA ASP A 8 1.57 7.81 7.94
C ASP A 8 0.20 7.29 8.39
N ALA A 9 -0.42 7.98 9.35
CA ALA A 9 -1.72 7.60 9.89
C ALA A 9 -2.91 7.99 8.98
N ARG A 10 -2.66 8.68 7.86
CA ARG A 10 -3.72 9.10 6.91
C ARG A 10 -3.98 8.09 5.81
N LEU A 11 -3.15 7.06 5.67
CA LEU A 11 -3.37 5.99 4.71
C LEU A 11 -4.69 5.26 5.03
N PRO A 12 -5.46 4.86 4.02
CA PRO A 12 -6.70 4.14 4.25
C PRO A 12 -6.42 2.78 4.91
N ALA A 13 -7.30 2.37 5.82
CA ALA A 13 -7.27 1.02 6.35
C ALA A 13 -7.66 0.03 5.24
N CYS A 14 -6.96 -1.11 5.20
CA CYS A 14 -7.31 -2.23 4.33
C CYS A 14 -8.21 -3.21 5.09
N GLN A 15 -9.06 -3.94 4.37
CA GLN A 15 -9.77 -5.07 4.94
C GLN A 15 -8.85 -6.30 5.08
N LEU A 16 -8.00 -6.54 4.08
CA LEU A 16 -6.90 -7.51 4.15
C LEU A 16 -5.75 -7.04 3.26
N ASP A 17 -4.72 -6.45 3.86
CA ASP A 17 -3.52 -6.03 3.14
C ASP A 17 -2.52 -7.17 2.92
N GLU A 18 -1.89 -7.19 1.75
CA GLU A 18 -0.80 -8.12 1.43
C GLU A 18 0.12 -7.55 0.34
N GLY A 19 1.23 -8.23 0.09
CA GLY A 19 2.07 -7.97 -1.08
C GLY A 19 2.86 -6.67 -1.02
N ALA A 20 3.27 -6.23 0.17
CA ALA A 20 4.08 -5.03 0.34
C ALA A 20 5.38 -5.11 -0.49
N TYR A 21 5.52 -4.21 -1.47
CA TYR A 21 6.64 -4.16 -2.40
C TYR A 21 7.20 -2.74 -2.51
N TRP A 22 8.52 -2.60 -2.29
CA TRP A 22 9.22 -1.33 -2.47
C TRP A 22 9.82 -1.23 -3.89
N ASP A 23 9.33 -0.27 -4.67
CA ASP A 23 9.87 0.10 -5.97
C ASP A 23 10.94 1.21 -5.80
N ALA A 24 12.20 0.80 -5.70
CA ALA A 24 13.32 1.70 -5.44
C ALA A 24 13.51 2.80 -6.52
N PRO A 25 13.43 2.52 -7.84
CA PRO A 25 13.51 3.53 -8.88
C PRO A 25 12.54 4.71 -8.72
N THR A 26 11.33 4.46 -8.21
CA THR A 26 10.31 5.51 -8.04
C THR A 26 10.08 5.91 -6.59
N ALA A 27 10.84 5.33 -5.66
CA ALA A 27 10.71 5.51 -4.21
C ALA A 27 9.26 5.37 -3.72
N SER A 28 8.58 4.30 -4.15
CA SER A 28 7.19 4.06 -3.77
C SER A 28 6.92 2.65 -3.24
N LEU A 29 6.07 2.59 -2.23
CA LEU A 29 5.54 1.37 -1.64
C LEU A 29 4.24 0.99 -2.35
N HIS A 30 4.14 -0.26 -2.78
CA HIS A 30 2.94 -0.84 -3.36
C HIS A 30 2.40 -1.94 -2.46
N TRP A 31 1.09 -2.09 -2.40
CA TRP A 31 0.42 -3.21 -1.74
C TRP A 31 -0.99 -3.37 -2.32
N VAL A 32 -1.65 -4.46 -1.96
CA VAL A 32 -3.05 -4.73 -2.33
C VAL A 32 -3.93 -4.79 -1.09
N ASP A 33 -5.18 -4.35 -1.20
CA ASP A 33 -6.27 -4.76 -0.31
C ASP A 33 -7.07 -5.82 -1.03
N ILE A 34 -6.89 -7.08 -0.63
CA ILE A 34 -7.42 -8.25 -1.34
C ILE A 34 -8.94 -8.21 -1.35
N ILE A 35 -9.53 -8.13 -0.16
CA ILE A 35 -10.98 -8.15 0.01
C ILE A 35 -11.57 -6.76 -0.32
N GLY A 36 -10.84 -5.68 -0.01
CA GLY A 36 -11.24 -4.31 -0.40
C GLY A 36 -11.06 -4.00 -1.88
N ARG A 37 -10.52 -4.93 -2.69
CA ARG A 37 -10.41 -4.86 -4.16
C ARG A 37 -9.72 -3.58 -4.63
N SER A 38 -8.58 -3.26 -4.03
CA SER A 38 -7.81 -2.09 -4.41
C SER A 38 -6.31 -2.37 -4.45
N VAL A 39 -5.63 -1.69 -5.37
CA VAL A 39 -4.17 -1.61 -5.43
C VAL A 39 -3.77 -0.24 -4.91
N HIS A 40 -2.72 -0.18 -4.12
CA HIS A 40 -2.24 1.05 -3.52
C HIS A 40 -0.80 1.32 -3.94
N ARG A 41 -0.49 2.61 -4.09
CA ARG A 41 0.87 3.11 -4.25
C ARG A 41 1.06 4.33 -3.36
N TYR A 42 2.16 4.36 -2.62
CA TYR A 42 2.47 5.42 -1.67
C TYR A 42 3.90 5.92 -1.86
N TRP A 43 4.07 7.23 -1.90
CA TRP A 43 5.38 7.90 -1.95
C TRP A 43 5.65 8.59 -0.61
N PRO A 44 6.48 8.01 0.27
CA PRO A 44 6.73 8.56 1.60
C PRO A 44 7.39 9.95 1.58
N GLY A 45 8.14 10.28 0.51
CA GLY A 45 8.88 11.55 0.42
C GLY A 45 8.01 12.80 0.32
N ASN A 46 6.79 12.67 -0.20
CA ASN A 46 5.83 13.78 -0.31
C ASN A 46 4.44 13.41 0.24
N LEU A 47 4.32 12.23 0.87
CA LEU A 47 3.10 11.71 1.46
C LEU A 47 1.94 11.57 0.45
N ALA A 48 2.26 11.40 -0.84
CA ALA A 48 1.28 11.16 -1.88
C ALA A 48 0.83 9.70 -1.86
N HIS A 49 -0.49 9.49 -1.95
CA HIS A 49 -1.09 8.17 -2.04
C HIS A 49 -2.01 8.10 -3.26
N GLN A 50 -1.92 6.99 -3.99
CA GLN A 50 -2.78 6.69 -5.11
C GLN A 50 -3.37 5.30 -4.93
N THR A 51 -4.62 5.14 -5.35
CA THR A 51 -5.33 3.87 -5.32
C THR A 51 -6.07 3.63 -6.63
N TRP A 52 -6.19 2.36 -6.99
CA TRP A 52 -6.99 1.89 -8.11
C TRP A 52 -7.93 0.81 -7.61
N ALA A 53 -9.23 1.03 -7.78
CA ALA A 53 -10.22 -0.02 -7.58
C ALA A 53 -10.13 -1.04 -8.71
N VAL A 54 -10.34 -2.31 -8.38
CA VAL A 54 -10.40 -3.40 -9.35
C VAL A 54 -11.74 -4.14 -9.24
N SER A 55 -12.11 -4.87 -10.30
CA SER A 55 -13.43 -5.51 -10.38
C SER A 55 -13.57 -6.77 -9.52
N LYS A 56 -12.45 -7.38 -9.13
CA LYS A 56 -12.38 -8.63 -8.35
C LYS A 56 -11.27 -8.55 -7.32
N GLU A 57 -11.21 -9.52 -6.40
CA GLU A 57 -10.12 -9.62 -5.44
C GLU A 57 -8.76 -9.69 -6.16
N VAL A 58 -7.78 -8.94 -5.65
CA VAL A 58 -6.40 -8.95 -6.14
C VAL A 58 -5.58 -9.87 -5.26
N SER A 59 -4.80 -10.77 -5.86
CA SER A 59 -3.81 -11.56 -5.15
C SER A 59 -2.50 -11.45 -5.92
N SER A 60 -1.39 -11.23 -5.21
CA SER A 60 -0.06 -11.49 -5.74
C SER A 60 0.23 -12.97 -5.57
N ALA A 61 0.34 -13.69 -6.70
CA ALA A 61 0.77 -15.09 -6.71
C ALA A 61 2.28 -15.23 -6.45
#